data_AF-A0A0K1ELT3-F1
#
_entry.id   AF-A0A0K1ELT3-F1
#
_cell.length_a   1.000
_cell.length_b   1.000
_cell.length_c   1.000
_cell.angle_alpha   90.00
_cell.angle_beta   90.00
_cell.angle_gamma   90.00
#
_symmetry.space_group_name_H-M   'P 1'
#
loop_
_entity.id
_entity.type
_entity.pdbx_description
1 polymer ?
#
loop_
_entity_poly.entity_id
_entity_poly.type
_entity_poly.pdbx_seq_one_letter_code
_entity_poly.pdbx_strand_id
1 'polypeptide(L)'
;MSFDPSTLSAQAKASYIAVGKHYSSHDTVAQANATLAALGKHGAALVDHGFSAADGDLLAVARDALISGEVTRTGQMGVMRQDRLAYGDALQEAKAQRESARAVLLAVMTVLRAAGAAEEVQRRVTTTLGQTSRVPKGRGEAMLLHAHLGLLLATFEVPDVAAAAASRGGPGVALGLGAAMTKLSAGLEQRPARRGPIEETEYLNLLDGIVVTLARQARRAARNAGRALGTPVVRQAFALRFLDGPPKRKGGVKPPRGAMEAMSGALAQEKVEDGRKSGEMAASTRREAEAAGVSAPVSRRETVSMETSSEPA
;
A
#
# COMPACT_ATOMS: atom_id res chain seq x y z
N MET A 1 19.85 -22.41 -11.66
CA MET A 1 19.21 -22.37 -13.00
C MET A 1 17.87 -21.68 -12.85
N SER A 2 17.50 -20.78 -13.76
CA SER A 2 16.19 -20.11 -13.71
C SER A 2 15.08 -21.08 -14.18
N PHE A 3 13.90 -21.00 -13.57
CA PHE A 3 12.74 -21.79 -14.00
C PHE A 3 12.18 -21.24 -15.30
N ASP A 4 12.20 -22.04 -16.38
CA ASP A 4 11.58 -21.67 -17.65
C ASP A 4 10.19 -22.35 -17.80
N PRO A 5 9.08 -21.59 -17.63
CA PRO A 5 7.75 -22.14 -17.82
C PRO A 5 7.47 -22.56 -19.27
N SER A 6 8.22 -22.09 -20.27
CA SER A 6 8.01 -22.44 -21.69
C SER A 6 8.12 -23.95 -21.95
N THR A 7 8.89 -24.65 -21.12
CA THR A 7 9.11 -26.10 -21.17
C THR A 7 7.88 -26.93 -20.80
N LEU A 8 6.89 -26.33 -20.13
CA LEU A 8 5.66 -27.01 -19.73
C LEU A 8 4.59 -26.92 -20.82
N SER A 9 3.87 -28.04 -21.03
CA SER A 9 2.67 -28.04 -21.89
C SER A 9 1.58 -27.10 -21.33
N ALA A 10 0.74 -26.56 -22.21
CA ALA A 10 -0.34 -25.66 -21.82
C ALA A 10 -1.31 -26.31 -20.80
N GLN A 11 -1.60 -27.60 -20.96
CA GLN A 11 -2.43 -28.36 -20.04
C GLN A 11 -1.78 -28.50 -18.65
N ALA A 12 -0.48 -28.77 -18.59
CA ALA A 12 0.24 -28.86 -17.33
C ALA A 12 0.25 -27.51 -16.60
N LYS A 13 0.53 -26.42 -17.32
CA LYS A 13 0.46 -25.05 -16.78
C LYS A 13 -0.89 -24.76 -16.16
N ALA A 14 -1.97 -25.02 -16.90
CA ALA A 14 -3.33 -24.77 -16.42
C ALA A 14 -3.64 -25.58 -15.15
N SER A 15 -3.20 -26.84 -15.08
CA SER A 15 -3.39 -27.69 -13.91
C SER A 15 -2.63 -27.16 -12.69
N TYR A 16 -1.35 -26.80 -12.84
CA TYR A 16 -0.57 -26.23 -11.75
C TYR A 16 -1.14 -24.89 -11.28
N ILE A 17 -1.49 -23.99 -12.20
CA ILE A 17 -2.15 -22.71 -11.86
C ILE A 17 -3.43 -22.97 -11.06
N ALA A 18 -4.25 -23.94 -11.45
CA ALA A 18 -5.46 -24.30 -10.72
C ALA A 18 -5.15 -24.78 -9.29
N VAL A 19 -4.10 -25.58 -9.11
CA VAL A 19 -3.66 -26.02 -7.77
C VAL A 19 -3.14 -24.84 -6.94
N GLY A 20 -2.24 -24.03 -7.48
CA GLY A 20 -1.57 -22.96 -6.73
C GLY A 20 -2.50 -21.85 -6.25
N LYS A 21 -3.59 -21.57 -6.98
CA LYS A 21 -4.63 -20.60 -6.56
C LYS A 21 -5.21 -20.82 -5.17
N HIS A 22 -5.07 -22.02 -4.61
CA HIS A 22 -5.61 -22.40 -3.29
C HIS A 22 -4.61 -22.29 -2.14
N TYR A 23 -3.34 -21.95 -2.43
CA TYR A 23 -2.26 -21.93 -1.43
C TYR A 23 -1.64 -20.53 -1.33
N SER A 24 -1.11 -20.20 -0.15
CA SER A 24 -0.33 -18.99 0.03
C SER A 24 1.12 -19.28 -0.34
N SER A 25 1.77 -18.37 -1.08
CA SER A 25 3.16 -18.54 -1.51
C SER A 25 4.12 -18.73 -0.33
N HIS A 26 3.89 -18.04 0.78
CA HIS A 26 4.61 -18.22 2.05
C HIS A 26 4.54 -19.67 2.59
N ASP A 27 3.34 -20.26 2.69
CA ASP A 27 3.18 -21.64 3.19
C ASP A 27 3.77 -22.65 2.21
N THR A 28 3.68 -22.36 0.91
CA THR A 28 4.27 -23.17 -0.14
C THR A 28 5.81 -23.20 -0.06
N VAL A 29 6.46 -22.04 0.13
CA VAL A 29 7.91 -21.95 0.36
C VAL A 29 8.32 -22.69 1.63
N ALA A 30 7.57 -22.51 2.73
CA ALA A 30 7.84 -23.22 3.99
C ALA A 30 7.76 -24.75 3.80
N GLN A 31 6.76 -25.24 3.06
CA GLN A 31 6.65 -26.65 2.72
C GLN A 31 7.79 -27.13 1.83
N ALA A 32 8.19 -26.36 0.81
CA ALA A 32 9.29 -26.71 -0.07
C ALA A 32 10.58 -26.91 0.73
N ASN A 33 10.89 -25.98 1.63
CA ASN A 33 12.07 -26.07 2.50
C ASN A 33 12.04 -27.32 3.40
N ALA A 34 10.88 -27.64 3.99
CA ALA A 34 10.74 -28.85 4.80
C ALA A 34 10.92 -30.13 3.97
N THR A 35 10.33 -30.19 2.77
CA THR A 35 10.49 -31.33 1.86
C THR A 35 11.93 -31.48 1.38
N LEU A 36 12.61 -30.39 1.00
CA LEU A 36 14.02 -30.40 0.57
C LEU A 36 14.97 -30.84 1.71
N ALA A 37 14.73 -30.38 2.94
CA ALA A 37 15.48 -30.85 4.11
C ALA A 37 15.28 -32.35 4.38
N ALA A 38 14.08 -32.89 4.14
CA ALA A 38 13.81 -34.32 4.24
C ALA A 38 14.49 -35.11 3.10
N LEU A 39 14.52 -34.57 1.88
CA LEU A 39 15.24 -35.17 0.74
C LEU A 39 16.74 -35.30 1.03
N GLY A 40 17.37 -34.32 1.66
CA GLY A 40 18.77 -34.42 2.05
C GLY A 40 19.09 -35.56 3.01
N LYS A 41 18.10 -36.05 3.78
CA LYS A 41 18.27 -37.14 4.76
C LYS A 41 17.80 -38.50 4.26
N HIS A 42 16.74 -38.51 3.46
CA HIS A 42 16.01 -39.73 3.11
C HIS A 42 15.76 -39.89 1.60
N GLY A 43 16.26 -38.99 0.76
CA GLY A 43 15.97 -38.95 -0.68
C GLY A 43 16.33 -40.24 -1.42
N ALA A 44 17.43 -40.90 -1.05
CA ALA A 44 17.83 -42.17 -1.66
C ALA A 44 16.74 -43.26 -1.52
N ALA A 45 16.00 -43.27 -0.42
CA ALA A 45 14.93 -44.25 -0.17
C ALA A 45 13.66 -43.99 -1.00
N LEU A 46 13.55 -42.86 -1.70
CA LEU A 46 12.37 -42.49 -2.49
C LEU A 46 12.48 -42.87 -3.98
N VAL A 47 13.69 -43.16 -4.47
CA VAL A 47 13.98 -43.39 -5.89
C VAL A 47 13.17 -44.57 -6.43
N ASP A 48 13.19 -45.70 -5.72
CA ASP A 48 12.44 -46.92 -6.07
C ASP A 48 10.91 -46.75 -5.95
N HIS A 49 10.45 -45.60 -5.46
CA HIS A 49 9.04 -45.26 -5.28
C HIS A 49 8.61 -44.06 -6.13
N GLY A 50 9.38 -43.74 -7.17
CA GLY A 50 8.98 -42.80 -8.23
C GLY A 50 9.16 -41.33 -7.87
N PHE A 51 10.08 -41.00 -6.96
CA PHE A 51 10.52 -39.62 -6.73
C PHE A 51 12.04 -39.55 -6.79
N SER A 52 12.53 -38.92 -7.85
CA SER A 52 13.94 -38.91 -8.26
C SER A 52 14.68 -37.66 -7.76
N ALA A 53 16.00 -37.62 -7.98
CA ALA A 53 16.80 -36.42 -7.72
C ALA A 53 16.34 -35.23 -8.59
N ALA A 54 15.97 -35.46 -9.85
CA ALA A 54 15.50 -34.42 -10.75
C ALA A 54 14.21 -33.75 -10.26
N ASP A 55 13.31 -34.51 -9.61
CA ASP A 55 12.11 -33.94 -8.98
C ASP A 55 12.46 -33.04 -7.79
N GLY A 56 13.49 -33.41 -7.04
CA GLY A 56 14.06 -32.60 -5.96
C GLY A 56 14.70 -31.31 -6.48
N ASP A 57 15.45 -31.38 -7.57
CA ASP A 57 16.06 -30.21 -8.22
C ASP A 57 14.99 -29.25 -8.76
N LEU A 58 13.95 -29.78 -9.40
CA LEU A 58 12.82 -28.98 -9.87
C LEU A 58 12.09 -28.29 -8.70
N LEU A 59 11.91 -28.99 -7.58
CA LEU A 59 11.32 -28.42 -6.36
C LEU A 59 12.18 -27.26 -5.81
N ALA A 60 13.50 -27.41 -5.78
CA ALA A 60 14.42 -26.36 -5.35
C ALA A 60 14.36 -25.14 -6.27
N VAL A 61 14.41 -25.36 -7.58
CA VAL A 61 14.32 -24.29 -8.60
C VAL A 61 12.98 -23.56 -8.52
N ALA A 62 11.86 -24.28 -8.37
CA ALA A 62 10.54 -23.68 -8.23
C ALA A 62 10.41 -22.86 -6.93
N ARG A 63 10.96 -23.35 -5.82
CA ARG A 63 11.01 -22.60 -4.55
C ARG A 63 11.80 -21.30 -4.71
N ASP A 64 12.98 -21.35 -5.30
CA ASP A 64 13.85 -20.17 -5.43
C ASP A 64 13.22 -19.12 -6.35
N ALA A 65 12.57 -19.57 -7.44
CA ALA A 65 11.78 -18.71 -8.32
C ALA A 65 10.59 -18.06 -7.57
N LEU A 66 9.93 -18.81 -6.67
CA LEU A 66 8.81 -18.31 -5.88
C LEU A 66 9.26 -17.20 -4.91
N ILE A 67 10.39 -17.41 -4.20
CA ILE A 67 10.99 -16.41 -3.31
C ILE A 67 11.36 -15.15 -4.09
N SER A 68 12.01 -15.28 -5.25
CA SER A 68 12.38 -14.14 -6.09
C SER A 68 11.15 -13.38 -6.60
N GLY A 69 10.09 -14.11 -6.97
CA GLY A 69 8.83 -13.54 -7.43
C GLY A 69 8.10 -12.78 -6.31
N GLU A 70 8.08 -13.30 -5.08
CA GLU A 70 7.47 -12.62 -3.92
C GLU A 70 8.15 -11.29 -3.58
N VAL A 71 9.49 -11.25 -3.65
CA VAL A 71 10.26 -10.00 -3.43
C VAL A 71 9.90 -8.97 -4.49
N THR A 72 9.85 -9.38 -5.76
CA THR A 72 9.51 -8.51 -6.89
C THR A 72 8.09 -7.95 -6.73
N ARG A 73 7.11 -8.83 -6.47
CA ARG A 73 5.72 -8.44 -6.24
C ARG A 73 5.57 -7.50 -5.06
N THR A 74 6.27 -7.76 -3.94
CA THR A 74 6.20 -6.90 -2.76
C THR A 74 6.77 -5.51 -3.05
N GLY A 75 7.89 -5.44 -3.79
CA GLY A 75 8.46 -4.17 -4.27
C GLY A 75 7.48 -3.39 -5.15
N GLN A 76 6.90 -4.04 -6.17
CA GLN A 76 5.90 -3.42 -7.04
C GLN A 76 4.66 -2.94 -6.27
N MET A 77 4.15 -3.75 -5.34
CA MET A 77 3.02 -3.36 -4.48
C MET A 77 3.36 -2.14 -3.61
N GLY A 78 4.62 -2.02 -3.17
CA GLY A 78 5.15 -0.83 -2.50
C GLY A 78 5.08 0.41 -3.39
N VAL A 79 5.59 0.31 -4.61
CA VAL A 79 5.53 1.39 -5.62
C VAL A 79 4.07 1.79 -5.91
N MET A 80 3.21 0.81 -6.21
CA MET A 80 1.78 1.07 -6.45
C MET A 80 1.09 1.76 -5.27
N ARG A 81 1.50 1.46 -4.03
CA ARG A 81 0.97 2.14 -2.84
C ARG A 81 1.45 3.59 -2.77
N GLN A 82 2.73 3.83 -3.03
CA GLN A 82 3.30 5.17 -3.09
C GLN A 82 2.64 6.02 -4.18
N ASP A 83 2.47 5.48 -5.38
CA ASP A 83 1.82 6.19 -6.50
C ASP A 83 0.37 6.55 -6.18
N ARG A 84 -0.37 5.66 -5.51
CA ARG A 84 -1.75 5.95 -5.05
C ARG A 84 -1.80 7.07 -4.03
N LEU A 85 -0.85 7.13 -3.11
CA LEU A 85 -0.74 8.21 -2.13
C LEU A 85 -0.39 9.52 -2.84
N ALA A 86 0.63 9.51 -3.71
CA ALA A 86 1.04 10.68 -4.49
C ALA A 86 -0.11 11.24 -5.34
N TYR A 87 -0.88 10.38 -6.01
CA TYR A 87 -2.08 10.78 -6.76
C TYR A 87 -3.17 11.36 -5.85
N GLY A 88 -3.39 10.76 -4.68
CA GLY A 88 -4.32 11.27 -3.67
C GLY A 88 -3.95 12.66 -3.17
N ASP A 89 -2.67 12.87 -2.87
CA ASP A 89 -2.12 14.16 -2.41
C ASP A 89 -2.23 15.23 -3.51
N ALA A 90 -1.91 14.88 -4.76
CA ALA A 90 -2.06 15.77 -5.90
C ALA A 90 -3.53 16.23 -6.09
N LEU A 91 -4.49 15.32 -5.91
CA LEU A 91 -5.92 15.65 -5.95
C LEU A 91 -6.33 16.61 -4.82
N GLN A 92 -5.83 16.41 -3.60
CA GLN A 92 -6.16 17.29 -2.48
C GLN A 92 -5.56 18.68 -2.67
N GLU A 93 -4.31 18.75 -3.09
CA GLU A 93 -3.63 20.01 -3.39
C GLU A 93 -4.33 20.79 -4.51
N ALA A 94 -4.71 20.11 -5.60
CA ALA A 94 -5.48 20.72 -6.67
C ALA A 94 -6.84 21.26 -6.21
N LYS A 95 -7.53 20.59 -5.28
CA LYS A 95 -8.78 21.10 -4.70
C LYS A 95 -8.55 22.34 -3.84
N ALA A 96 -7.51 22.33 -3.01
CA ALA A 96 -7.14 23.47 -2.18
C ALA A 96 -6.80 24.69 -3.04
N GLN A 97 -5.95 24.53 -4.07
CA GLN A 97 -5.60 25.63 -4.98
C GLN A 97 -6.81 26.15 -5.76
N ARG A 98 -7.73 25.28 -6.19
CA ARG A 98 -9.01 25.70 -6.78
C ARG A 98 -9.80 26.59 -5.81
N GLU A 99 -9.91 26.20 -4.55
CA GLU A 99 -10.65 26.96 -3.54
C GLU A 99 -10.02 28.32 -3.27
N SER A 100 -8.70 28.37 -3.08
CA SER A 100 -7.95 29.62 -2.91
C SER A 100 -8.11 30.57 -4.10
N ALA A 101 -7.99 30.06 -5.33
CA ALA A 101 -8.22 30.83 -6.57
C ALA A 101 -9.61 31.42 -6.66
N ARG A 102 -10.63 30.64 -6.30
CA ARG A 102 -12.02 31.14 -6.27
C ARG A 102 -12.21 32.24 -5.22
N ALA A 103 -11.62 32.09 -4.04
CA ALA A 103 -11.70 33.11 -2.99
C ALA A 103 -11.08 34.45 -3.46
N VAL A 104 -9.90 34.40 -4.10
CA VAL A 104 -9.27 35.60 -4.67
C VAL A 104 -10.12 36.20 -5.79
N LEU A 105 -10.65 35.40 -6.72
CA LEU A 105 -11.50 35.92 -7.81
C LEU A 105 -12.80 36.57 -7.30
N LEU A 106 -13.40 36.07 -6.21
CA LEU A 106 -14.55 36.72 -5.58
C LEU A 106 -14.19 38.11 -5.04
N ALA A 107 -13.02 38.25 -4.41
CA ALA A 107 -12.52 39.55 -3.94
C ALA A 107 -12.10 40.47 -5.10
N VAL A 108 -11.58 39.93 -6.20
CA VAL A 108 -11.28 40.70 -7.42
C VAL A 108 -12.56 41.22 -8.07
N MET A 109 -13.63 40.42 -8.08
CA MET A 109 -14.92 40.83 -8.66
C MET A 109 -15.50 42.07 -7.97
N THR A 110 -15.37 42.20 -6.64
CA THR A 110 -15.87 43.38 -5.92
C THR A 110 -15.08 44.63 -6.29
N VAL A 111 -13.77 44.49 -6.48
CA VAL A 111 -12.86 45.59 -6.86
C VAL A 111 -13.12 46.06 -8.29
N LEU A 112 -13.26 45.12 -9.23
CA LEU A 112 -13.55 45.43 -10.62
C LEU A 112 -14.87 46.19 -10.76
N ARG A 113 -15.89 45.82 -9.99
CA ARG A 113 -17.17 46.54 -9.93
C ARG A 113 -17.00 47.96 -9.38
N ALA A 114 -16.29 48.11 -8.27
CA ALA A 114 -16.07 49.42 -7.65
C ALA A 114 -15.26 50.37 -8.55
N ALA A 115 -14.31 49.83 -9.32
CA ALA A 115 -13.50 50.57 -10.26
C ALA A 115 -14.20 50.87 -11.61
N GLY A 116 -15.42 50.36 -11.84
CA GLY A 116 -16.12 50.53 -13.10
C GLY A 116 -15.44 49.82 -14.28
N ALA A 117 -14.78 48.68 -14.04
CA ALA A 117 -14.12 47.91 -15.08
C ALA A 117 -15.09 47.47 -16.19
N ALA A 118 -14.58 47.23 -17.40
CA ALA A 118 -15.38 46.83 -18.55
C ALA A 118 -16.30 45.62 -18.24
N GLU A 119 -17.54 45.67 -18.73
CA GLU A 119 -18.55 44.64 -18.47
C GLU A 119 -18.08 43.24 -18.90
N GLU A 120 -17.31 43.16 -19.99
CA GLU A 120 -16.79 41.89 -20.50
C GLU A 120 -15.84 41.20 -19.52
N VAL A 121 -15.00 41.97 -18.82
CA VAL A 121 -14.06 41.47 -17.80
C VAL A 121 -14.85 40.93 -16.61
N GLN A 122 -15.84 41.70 -16.14
CA GLN A 122 -16.73 41.29 -15.05
C GLN A 122 -17.52 40.03 -15.40
N ARG A 123 -18.06 39.96 -16.63
CA ARG A 123 -18.78 38.80 -17.16
C ARG A 123 -17.87 37.58 -17.20
N ARG A 124 -16.64 37.71 -17.70
CA ARG A 124 -15.64 36.62 -17.73
C ARG A 124 -15.37 36.06 -16.34
N VAL A 125 -15.08 36.91 -15.35
CA VAL A 125 -14.87 36.48 -13.95
C VAL A 125 -16.10 35.76 -13.40
N THR A 126 -17.30 36.31 -13.65
CA THR A 126 -18.57 35.69 -13.23
C THR A 126 -18.78 34.32 -13.86
N THR A 127 -18.52 34.18 -15.16
CA THR A 127 -18.62 32.91 -15.88
C THR A 127 -17.63 31.88 -15.34
N THR A 128 -16.36 32.25 -15.12
CA THR A 128 -15.35 31.37 -14.51
C THR A 128 -15.78 30.90 -13.11
N LEU A 129 -16.29 31.80 -12.27
CA LEU A 129 -16.80 31.47 -10.94
C LEU A 129 -18.05 30.57 -10.99
N GLY A 130 -18.91 30.73 -11.99
CA GLY A 130 -20.07 29.86 -12.22
C GLY A 130 -19.66 28.45 -12.66
N GLN A 131 -18.82 28.36 -13.69
CA GLN A 131 -18.33 27.09 -14.26
C GLN A 131 -17.55 26.27 -13.24
N THR A 132 -16.73 26.93 -12.41
CA THR A 132 -15.93 26.24 -11.39
C THR A 132 -16.64 26.13 -10.03
N SER A 133 -17.95 26.41 -9.93
CA SER A 133 -18.66 26.47 -8.63
C SER A 133 -18.66 25.16 -7.84
N ARG A 134 -18.86 24.03 -8.54
CA ARG A 134 -18.87 22.69 -7.93
C ARG A 134 -17.49 22.04 -8.03
N VAL A 135 -17.09 21.36 -6.95
CA VAL A 135 -15.88 20.52 -6.98
C VAL A 135 -16.22 19.25 -7.78
N PRO A 136 -15.44 18.90 -8.82
CA PRO A 136 -15.61 17.63 -9.52
C PRO A 136 -15.50 16.44 -8.55
N LYS A 137 -16.32 15.40 -8.76
CA LYS A 137 -16.30 14.17 -7.97
C LYS A 137 -16.51 12.96 -8.88
N GLY A 138 -15.86 11.83 -8.56
CA GLY A 138 -16.13 10.55 -9.21
C GLY A 138 -15.28 10.26 -10.45
N ARG A 139 -15.85 9.59 -11.45
CA ARG A 139 -15.10 9.19 -12.65
C ARG A 139 -14.70 10.42 -13.45
N GLY A 140 -13.40 10.57 -13.74
CA GLY A 140 -12.86 11.73 -14.45
C GLY A 140 -12.63 12.96 -13.57
N GLU A 141 -12.73 12.82 -12.24
CA GLU A 141 -12.53 13.92 -11.28
C GLU A 141 -11.23 14.69 -11.53
N ALA A 142 -10.10 13.99 -11.67
CA ALA A 142 -8.81 14.64 -11.92
C ALA A 142 -8.78 15.43 -13.24
N MET A 143 -9.36 14.92 -14.33
CA MET A 143 -9.38 15.63 -15.62
C MET A 143 -10.26 16.88 -15.56
N LEU A 144 -11.44 16.78 -14.95
CA LEU A 144 -12.33 17.92 -14.76
C LEU A 144 -11.72 18.96 -13.82
N LEU A 145 -11.03 18.50 -12.76
CA LEU A 145 -10.33 19.39 -11.84
C LEU A 145 -9.18 20.11 -12.55
N HIS A 146 -8.38 19.41 -13.36
CA HIS A 146 -7.34 20.01 -14.19
C HIS A 146 -7.92 21.09 -15.13
N ALA A 147 -9.05 20.82 -15.78
CA ALA A 147 -9.75 21.81 -16.61
C ALA A 147 -10.23 23.04 -15.81
N HIS A 148 -10.75 22.83 -14.59
CA HIS A 148 -11.10 23.94 -13.69
C HIS A 148 -9.89 24.80 -13.31
N LEU A 149 -8.73 24.18 -13.01
CA LEU A 149 -7.51 24.91 -12.69
C LEU A 149 -7.02 25.73 -13.88
N GLY A 150 -7.01 25.15 -15.08
CA GLY A 150 -6.63 25.86 -16.31
C GLY A 150 -7.55 27.05 -16.61
N LEU A 151 -8.87 26.88 -16.45
CA LEU A 151 -9.83 27.97 -16.60
C LEU A 151 -9.61 29.10 -15.59
N LEU A 152 -9.29 28.77 -14.32
CA LEU A 152 -8.98 29.76 -13.30
C LEU A 152 -7.68 30.51 -13.62
N LEU A 153 -6.63 29.80 -14.02
CA LEU A 153 -5.35 30.36 -14.40
C LEU A 153 -5.48 31.33 -15.58
N ALA A 154 -6.18 30.92 -16.64
CA ALA A 154 -6.45 31.76 -17.82
C ALA A 154 -7.29 33.01 -17.49
N THR A 155 -8.04 33.02 -16.39
CA THR A 155 -8.74 34.22 -15.93
C THR A 155 -7.80 35.18 -15.19
N PHE A 156 -6.82 34.67 -14.45
CA PHE A 156 -5.77 35.51 -13.83
C PHE A 156 -4.80 36.11 -14.85
N GLU A 157 -4.70 35.57 -16.06
CA GLU A 157 -3.87 36.13 -17.15
C GLU A 157 -4.50 37.36 -17.82
N VAL A 158 -5.76 37.68 -17.53
CA VAL A 158 -6.41 38.89 -18.06
C VAL A 158 -5.82 40.13 -17.36
N PRO A 159 -5.27 41.13 -18.08
CA PRO A 159 -4.53 42.24 -17.47
C PRO A 159 -5.28 42.96 -16.34
N ASP A 160 -6.56 43.28 -16.56
CA ASP A 160 -7.38 43.97 -15.55
C ASP A 160 -7.63 43.12 -14.30
N VAL A 161 -7.80 41.80 -14.49
CA VAL A 161 -7.96 40.85 -13.38
C VAL A 161 -6.64 40.70 -12.63
N ALA A 162 -5.51 40.56 -13.35
CA ALA A 162 -4.19 40.47 -12.78
C ALA A 162 -3.84 41.70 -11.94
N ALA A 163 -4.10 42.90 -12.47
CA ALA A 163 -3.89 44.16 -11.77
C ALA A 163 -4.74 44.25 -10.49
N ALA A 164 -6.02 43.90 -10.56
CA ALA A 164 -6.91 43.87 -9.40
C ALA A 164 -6.52 42.79 -8.37
N ALA A 165 -5.92 41.68 -8.81
CA ALA A 165 -5.48 40.57 -7.97
C ALA A 165 -4.09 40.78 -7.34
N ALA A 166 -3.28 41.70 -7.86
CA ALA A 166 -1.88 41.90 -7.47
C ALA A 166 -1.69 42.05 -5.95
N SER A 167 -2.51 42.89 -5.31
CA SER A 167 -2.45 43.13 -3.86
C SER A 167 -3.26 42.13 -3.01
N ARG A 168 -3.83 41.09 -3.63
CA ARG A 168 -4.76 40.13 -3.00
C ARG A 168 -4.26 38.68 -3.10
N GLY A 169 -2.96 38.52 -3.33
CA GLY A 169 -2.33 37.20 -3.48
C GLY A 169 -2.53 36.56 -4.86
N GLY A 170 -3.01 37.30 -5.86
CA GLY A 170 -3.18 36.81 -7.24
C GLY A 170 -1.94 36.12 -7.81
N PRO A 171 -0.74 36.73 -7.75
CA PRO A 171 0.48 36.12 -8.28
C PRO A 171 0.82 34.77 -7.62
N GLY A 172 0.70 34.69 -6.28
CA GLY A 172 0.97 33.46 -5.54
C GLY A 172 -0.02 32.35 -5.87
N VAL A 173 -1.29 32.69 -6.05
CA VAL A 173 -2.32 31.71 -6.44
C VAL A 173 -2.15 31.25 -7.89
N ALA A 174 -1.81 32.14 -8.83
CA ALA A 174 -1.53 31.76 -10.21
C ALA A 174 -0.36 30.76 -10.30
N LEU A 175 0.72 30.99 -9.54
CA LEU A 175 1.83 30.06 -9.42
C LEU A 175 1.38 28.72 -8.81
N GLY A 176 0.60 28.77 -7.72
CA GLY A 176 0.06 27.58 -7.05
C GLY A 176 -0.86 26.74 -7.96
N LEU A 177 -1.68 27.38 -8.79
CA LEU A 177 -2.51 26.71 -9.80
C LEU A 177 -1.65 25.96 -10.83
N GLY A 178 -0.62 26.62 -11.37
CA GLY A 178 0.29 25.99 -12.34
C GLY A 178 1.01 24.78 -11.75
N ALA A 179 1.56 24.92 -10.54
CA ALA A 179 2.23 23.82 -9.83
C ALA A 179 1.28 22.64 -9.56
N ALA A 180 0.05 22.92 -9.10
CA ALA A 180 -0.95 21.89 -8.85
C ALA A 180 -1.40 21.19 -10.14
N MET A 181 -1.51 21.90 -11.26
CA MET A 181 -1.79 21.30 -12.58
C MET A 181 -0.68 20.33 -13.00
N THR A 182 0.59 20.75 -12.91
CA THR A 182 1.74 19.89 -13.23
C THR A 182 1.76 18.64 -12.35
N LYS A 183 1.57 18.80 -11.04
CA LYS A 183 1.55 17.68 -10.09
C LYS A 183 0.37 16.72 -10.34
N LEU A 184 -0.79 17.26 -10.68
CA LEU A 184 -1.97 16.45 -11.02
C LEU A 184 -1.78 15.66 -12.32
N SER A 185 -1.14 16.26 -13.33
CA SER A 185 -0.79 15.58 -14.59
C SER A 185 0.24 14.46 -14.37
N ALA A 186 1.30 14.72 -13.61
CA ALA A 186 2.27 13.68 -13.24
C ALA A 186 1.60 12.51 -12.49
N GLY A 187 0.70 12.81 -11.54
CA GLY A 187 -0.06 11.78 -10.83
C GLY A 187 -1.03 11.00 -11.73
N LEU A 188 -1.54 11.61 -12.80
CA LEU A 188 -2.38 10.93 -13.79
C LEU A 188 -1.58 9.96 -14.67
N GLU A 189 -0.37 10.36 -15.08
CA GLU A 189 0.55 9.52 -15.85
C GLU A 189 1.07 8.33 -15.03
N GLN A 190 1.37 8.56 -13.75
CA GLN A 190 1.85 7.52 -12.82
C GLN A 190 0.73 6.66 -12.23
N ARG A 191 -0.52 6.91 -12.61
CA ARG A 191 -1.67 6.22 -12.01
C ARG A 191 -1.55 4.72 -12.26
N PRO A 192 -1.38 3.88 -11.21
CA PRO A 192 -1.22 2.46 -11.40
C PRO A 192 -2.50 1.88 -12.02
N ALA A 193 -2.34 0.98 -12.98
CA ALA A 193 -3.45 0.24 -13.54
C ALA A 193 -4.27 -0.40 -12.40
N ARG A 194 -5.59 -0.35 -12.52
CA ARG A 194 -6.51 -0.75 -11.43
C ARG A 194 -6.34 -2.23 -11.03
N ARG A 195 -5.73 -3.04 -11.90
CA ARG A 195 -5.47 -4.47 -11.70
C ARG A 195 -3.96 -4.68 -11.76
N GLY A 196 -3.41 -5.43 -10.81
CA GLY A 196 -2.01 -5.88 -10.89
C GLY A 196 -1.80 -6.74 -12.15
N PRO A 197 -0.54 -6.94 -12.57
CA PRO A 197 -0.23 -7.75 -13.73
C PRO A 197 -0.79 -9.17 -13.53
N ILE A 198 -1.76 -9.54 -14.37
CA ILE A 198 -2.41 -10.86 -14.34
C ILE A 198 -1.35 -11.94 -14.54
N GLU A 199 -0.41 -11.70 -15.44
CA GLU A 199 0.68 -12.61 -15.79
C GLU A 199 1.58 -12.95 -14.60
N GLU A 200 1.97 -11.96 -13.79
CA GLU A 200 2.79 -12.20 -12.60
C GLU A 200 2.04 -13.00 -11.53
N THR A 201 0.74 -12.72 -11.35
CA THR A 201 -0.10 -13.48 -10.44
C THR A 201 -0.26 -14.93 -10.91
N GLU A 202 -0.45 -15.15 -12.22
CA GLU A 202 -0.52 -16.49 -12.80
C GLU A 202 0.81 -17.24 -12.71
N TYR A 203 1.93 -16.55 -12.89
CA TYR A 203 3.27 -17.11 -12.73
C TYR A 203 3.52 -17.59 -11.29
N LEU A 204 3.18 -16.77 -10.28
CA LEU A 204 3.30 -17.20 -8.88
C LEU A 204 2.38 -18.40 -8.57
N ASN A 205 1.13 -18.37 -9.05
CA ASN A 205 0.21 -19.52 -8.90
C ASN A 205 0.73 -20.79 -9.60
N LEU A 206 1.40 -20.66 -10.75
CA LEU A 206 2.06 -21.77 -11.45
C LEU A 206 3.14 -22.40 -10.55
N LEU A 207 4.05 -21.56 -10.03
CA LEU A 207 5.12 -22.01 -9.14
C LEU A 207 4.57 -22.66 -7.86
N ASP A 208 3.54 -22.06 -7.26
CA ASP A 208 2.85 -22.62 -6.10
C ASP A 208 2.29 -24.02 -6.40
N GLY A 209 1.62 -24.19 -7.54
CA GLY A 209 1.07 -25.46 -7.98
C GLY A 209 2.12 -26.55 -8.21
N ILE A 210 3.28 -26.19 -8.78
CA ILE A 210 4.40 -27.11 -9.00
C ILE A 210 4.93 -27.61 -7.65
N VAL A 211 5.25 -26.69 -6.73
CA VAL A 211 5.75 -27.03 -5.39
C VAL A 211 4.77 -27.93 -4.64
N VAL A 212 3.48 -27.59 -4.63
CA VAL A 212 2.44 -28.38 -3.97
C VAL A 212 2.35 -29.79 -4.56
N THR A 213 2.43 -29.90 -5.88
CA THR A 213 2.35 -31.20 -6.57
C THR A 213 3.57 -32.08 -6.27
N LEU A 214 4.77 -31.52 -6.35
CA LEU A 214 6.02 -32.21 -6.03
C LEU A 214 6.08 -32.62 -4.56
N ALA A 215 5.68 -31.75 -3.63
CA ALA A 215 5.62 -32.10 -2.21
C ALA A 215 4.64 -33.25 -1.93
N ARG A 216 3.49 -33.28 -2.62
CA ARG A 216 2.52 -34.39 -2.53
C ARG A 216 3.07 -35.69 -3.13
N GLN A 217 3.79 -35.61 -4.25
CA GLN A 217 4.48 -36.76 -4.85
C GLN A 217 5.54 -37.32 -3.91
N ALA A 218 6.43 -36.48 -3.36
CA ALA A 218 7.43 -36.86 -2.39
C ALA A 218 6.82 -37.56 -1.17
N ARG A 219 5.70 -37.03 -0.63
CA ARG A 219 4.98 -37.68 0.47
C ARG A 219 4.39 -39.04 0.11
N ARG A 220 3.88 -39.21 -1.12
CA ARG A 220 3.38 -40.52 -1.59
C ARG A 220 4.53 -41.53 -1.69
N ALA A 221 5.65 -41.14 -2.29
CA ALA A 221 6.85 -41.97 -2.37
C ALA A 221 7.38 -42.34 -0.97
N ALA A 222 7.50 -41.36 -0.07
CA ALA A 222 7.95 -41.56 1.31
C ALA A 222 7.03 -42.47 2.14
N ARG A 223 5.70 -42.44 1.90
CA ARG A 223 4.75 -43.37 2.54
C ARG A 223 4.97 -44.81 2.07
N ASN A 224 5.27 -45.01 0.79
CA ASN A 224 5.54 -46.33 0.23
C ASN A 224 6.90 -46.86 0.71
N ALA A 225 7.94 -46.02 0.66
CA ALA A 225 9.27 -46.30 1.20
C ALA A 225 9.22 -46.71 2.68
N GLY A 226 8.54 -45.91 3.51
CA GLY A 226 8.43 -46.21 4.94
C GLY A 226 7.66 -47.50 5.25
N ARG A 227 6.74 -47.94 4.37
CA ARG A 227 6.07 -49.24 4.48
C ARG A 227 7.00 -50.38 4.10
N ALA A 228 7.73 -50.25 2.99
CA ALA A 228 8.65 -51.26 2.49
C ALA A 228 9.83 -51.49 3.45
N LEU A 229 10.37 -50.41 4.03
CA LEU A 229 11.52 -50.45 4.94
C LEU A 229 11.13 -50.67 6.41
N GLY A 230 9.85 -50.64 6.76
CA GLY A 230 9.38 -50.71 8.15
C GLY A 230 9.75 -49.49 9.01
N THR A 231 10.12 -48.36 8.40
CA THR A 231 10.60 -47.16 9.10
C THR A 231 9.58 -46.01 9.03
N PRO A 232 8.83 -45.72 10.12
CA PRO A 232 7.83 -44.65 10.10
C PRO A 232 8.44 -43.25 10.00
N VAL A 233 9.74 -43.11 10.31
CA VAL A 233 10.47 -41.84 10.29
C VAL A 233 10.50 -41.22 8.90
N VAL A 234 10.71 -42.02 7.84
CA VAL A 234 10.70 -41.54 6.44
C VAL A 234 9.37 -40.89 6.12
N ARG A 235 8.25 -41.56 6.43
CA ARG A 235 6.91 -41.00 6.23
C ARG A 235 6.67 -39.69 7.01
N GLN A 236 7.16 -39.61 8.25
CA GLN A 236 6.96 -38.44 9.10
C GLN A 236 7.78 -37.23 8.64
N ALA A 237 8.97 -37.45 8.08
CA ALA A 237 9.82 -36.40 7.55
C ALA A 237 9.17 -35.65 6.38
N PHE A 238 8.40 -36.34 5.53
CA PHE A 238 7.68 -35.77 4.39
C PHE A 238 6.22 -35.38 4.69
N ALA A 239 5.90 -34.98 5.93
CA ALA A 239 4.57 -34.51 6.27
C ALA A 239 4.27 -33.14 5.61
N LEU A 240 3.04 -32.95 5.10
CA LEU A 240 2.59 -31.67 4.52
C LEU A 240 2.07 -30.70 5.59
N ARG A 241 2.93 -30.37 6.56
CA ARG A 241 2.52 -29.61 7.75
C ARG A 241 2.01 -28.21 7.42
N PHE A 242 2.53 -27.59 6.35
CA PHE A 242 2.18 -26.23 5.96
C PHE A 242 1.03 -26.20 4.94
N LEU A 243 0.87 -27.24 4.10
CA LEU A 243 -0.15 -27.25 3.06
C LEU A 243 -1.49 -27.85 3.50
N ASP A 244 -1.50 -28.85 4.37
CA ASP A 244 -2.74 -29.47 4.85
C ASP A 244 -3.34 -28.70 6.05
N GLY A 245 -2.67 -27.62 6.48
CA GLY A 245 -2.91 -26.90 7.72
C GLY A 245 -2.70 -27.77 8.96
N PRO A 246 -2.50 -27.19 10.15
CA PRO A 246 -2.88 -27.91 11.36
C PRO A 246 -4.37 -28.28 11.20
N PRO A 247 -4.83 -29.47 11.62
CA PRO A 247 -6.25 -29.78 11.59
C PRO A 247 -6.93 -28.60 12.28
N LYS A 248 -7.72 -27.80 11.53
CA LYS A 248 -8.50 -26.71 12.11
C LYS A 248 -9.17 -27.34 13.30
N ARG A 249 -8.79 -26.95 14.52
CA ARG A 249 -9.43 -27.47 15.74
C ARG A 249 -10.91 -27.22 15.48
N LYS A 250 -11.66 -28.29 15.16
CA LYS A 250 -13.10 -28.21 14.86
C LYS A 250 -13.66 -27.43 16.02
N GLY A 251 -14.25 -26.27 15.68
CA GLY A 251 -14.38 -25.11 16.53
C GLY A 251 -14.31 -25.44 18.01
N GLY A 252 -13.32 -24.86 18.71
CA GLY A 252 -13.44 -24.69 20.16
C GLY A 252 -14.87 -24.22 20.40
N VAL A 253 -15.63 -25.05 21.12
CA VAL A 253 -17.06 -24.88 21.39
C VAL A 253 -17.25 -23.39 21.65
N LYS A 254 -17.98 -22.72 20.74
CA LYS A 254 -18.27 -21.29 20.91
C LYS A 254 -18.91 -21.21 22.30
N PRO A 255 -18.27 -20.56 23.29
CA PRO A 255 -18.79 -20.56 24.64
C PRO A 255 -20.24 -20.09 24.56
N PRO A 256 -21.17 -20.74 25.29
CA PRO A 256 -22.58 -20.41 25.22
C PRO A 256 -22.76 -18.91 25.39
N ARG A 257 -23.62 -18.33 24.56
CA ARG A 257 -23.78 -16.87 24.38
C ARG A 257 -24.04 -16.10 25.70
N GLY A 258 -24.47 -16.79 26.77
CA GLY A 258 -24.65 -16.22 28.11
C GLY A 258 -23.39 -16.08 28.97
N ALA A 259 -22.26 -16.71 28.63
CA ALA A 259 -21.03 -16.59 29.42
C ALA A 259 -20.30 -15.25 29.20
N MET A 260 -20.50 -14.58 28.06
CA MET A 260 -19.89 -13.27 27.79
C MET A 260 -20.64 -12.10 28.43
N GLU A 261 -21.96 -12.21 28.65
CA GLU A 261 -22.73 -11.16 29.34
C GLU A 261 -22.35 -11.07 30.83
N ALA A 262 -22.06 -12.21 31.48
CA ALA A 262 -21.61 -12.22 32.87
C ALA A 262 -20.19 -11.63 33.05
N MET A 263 -19.28 -11.81 32.09
CA MET A 263 -17.92 -11.25 32.17
C MET A 263 -17.85 -9.77 31.75
N SER A 264 -18.74 -9.31 30.88
CA SER A 264 -18.80 -7.89 30.49
C SER A 264 -19.32 -7.00 31.62
N GLY A 265 -20.15 -7.53 32.53
CA GLY A 265 -20.59 -6.80 33.74
C GLY A 265 -19.48 -6.58 34.77
N ALA A 266 -18.62 -7.59 34.98
CA ALA A 266 -17.53 -7.53 35.96
C ALA A 266 -16.41 -6.56 35.54
N LEU A 267 -16.03 -6.54 34.25
CA LEU A 267 -14.96 -5.66 33.75
C LEU A 267 -15.38 -4.19 33.63
N ALA A 268 -16.68 -3.89 33.62
CA ALA A 268 -17.18 -2.51 33.59
C ALA A 268 -17.13 -1.83 34.98
N GLN A 269 -17.16 -2.61 36.08
CA GLN A 269 -17.03 -2.06 37.43
C GLN A 269 -15.56 -1.77 37.80
N GLU A 270 -14.61 -2.58 37.34
CA GLU A 270 -13.18 -2.41 37.67
C GLU A 270 -12.55 -1.19 36.97
N LYS A 271 -12.99 -0.85 35.75
CA LYS A 271 -12.46 0.34 35.02
C LYS A 271 -12.90 1.69 35.58
N VAL A 272 -13.96 1.75 36.38
CA VAL A 272 -14.43 3.01 36.98
C VAL A 272 -13.59 3.40 38.20
N GLU A 273 -13.01 2.42 38.91
CA GLU A 273 -12.14 2.71 40.06
C GLU A 273 -10.72 3.13 39.65
N ASP A 274 -10.15 2.54 38.60
CA ASP A 274 -8.80 2.91 38.12
C ASP A 274 -8.76 4.28 37.40
N GLY A 275 -9.87 4.70 36.79
CA GLY A 275 -9.98 6.05 36.21
C GLY A 275 -9.96 7.18 37.24
N ARG A 276 -10.41 6.92 38.48
CA ARG A 276 -10.37 7.92 39.57
C ARG A 276 -8.98 8.11 40.16
N LYS A 277 -8.21 7.02 40.33
CA LYS A 277 -6.85 7.09 40.90
C LYS A 277 -5.82 7.72 39.94
N SER A 278 -5.99 7.53 38.63
CA SER A 278 -5.09 8.13 37.63
C SER A 278 -5.29 9.64 37.46
N GLY A 279 -6.50 10.17 37.70
CA GLY A 279 -6.78 11.60 37.69
C GLY A 279 -6.13 12.38 38.84
N GLU A 280 -6.04 11.80 40.04
CA GLU A 280 -5.42 12.47 41.21
C GLU A 280 -3.89 12.56 41.11
N MET A 281 -3.20 11.56 40.54
CA MET A 281 -1.74 11.62 40.37
C MET A 281 -1.28 12.65 39.32
N ALA A 282 -2.08 12.90 38.28
CA ALA A 282 -1.78 13.91 37.27
C ALA A 282 -1.94 15.36 37.79
N ALA A 283 -2.82 15.57 38.78
CA ALA A 283 -3.00 16.88 39.41
C ALA A 283 -1.88 17.20 40.43
N SER A 284 -1.34 16.18 41.12
CA SER A 284 -0.23 16.34 42.06
C SER A 284 1.08 16.75 41.37
N THR A 285 1.44 16.06 40.28
CA THR A 285 2.70 16.30 39.54
C THR A 285 2.76 17.68 38.87
N ARG A 286 1.61 18.27 38.51
CA ARG A 286 1.56 19.64 37.95
C ARG A 286 1.82 20.73 39.00
N ARG A 287 1.42 20.53 40.26
CA ARG A 287 1.67 21.49 41.35
C ARG A 287 3.13 21.46 41.83
N GLU A 288 3.80 20.31 41.78
CA GLU A 288 5.24 20.24 42.09
C GLU A 288 6.11 20.88 40.99
N ALA A 289 5.72 20.78 39.72
CA ALA A 289 6.46 21.39 38.61
C ALA A 289 6.38 22.93 38.62
N GLU A 290 5.26 23.52 39.07
CA GLU A 290 5.10 24.98 39.21
C GLU A 290 5.86 25.56 40.41
N ALA A 291 6.00 24.80 41.50
CA ALA A 291 6.77 25.23 42.67
C ALA A 291 8.29 25.19 42.45
N ALA A 292 8.77 24.37 41.50
CA ALA A 292 10.20 24.16 41.25
C ALA A 292 10.86 25.21 40.34
N GLY A 293 10.12 26.19 39.79
CA GLY A 293 10.72 27.31 39.04
C GLY A 293 11.59 26.91 37.84
N VAL A 294 11.36 25.73 37.24
CA VAL A 294 12.19 25.23 36.14
C VAL A 294 11.79 25.95 34.85
N SER A 295 12.50 27.03 34.56
CA SER A 295 12.42 27.77 33.30
C SER A 295 12.89 26.87 32.14
N ALA A 296 12.02 26.71 31.13
CA ALA A 296 12.30 25.88 29.96
C ALA A 296 13.53 26.38 29.17
N PRO A 297 14.35 25.49 28.59
CA PRO A 297 15.57 25.88 27.90
C PRO A 297 15.26 26.60 26.59
N VAL A 298 15.75 27.83 26.50
CA VAL A 298 15.77 28.66 25.28
C VAL A 298 16.63 27.95 24.22
N SER A 299 15.98 27.44 23.18
CA SER A 299 16.64 26.79 22.05
C SER A 299 17.48 27.80 21.27
N ARG A 300 18.80 27.66 21.38
CA ARG A 300 19.81 28.49 20.72
C ARG A 300 19.87 28.10 19.24
N ARG A 301 19.41 29.00 18.38
CA ARG A 301 19.40 28.84 16.92
C ARG A 301 20.81 29.05 16.39
N GLU A 302 21.52 27.97 16.07
CA GLU A 302 22.80 28.05 15.35
C GLU A 302 22.54 28.53 13.92
N THR A 303 23.10 29.70 13.60
CA THR A 303 23.22 30.24 12.25
C THR A 303 24.41 29.57 11.57
N VAL A 304 24.14 28.70 10.59
CA VAL A 304 25.16 28.17 9.68
C VAL A 304 25.32 29.15 8.52
N SER A 305 26.45 29.84 8.50
CA SER A 305 26.90 30.69 7.39
C SER A 305 27.35 29.81 6.23
N MET A 306 26.73 29.96 5.05
CA MET A 306 27.22 29.39 3.81
C MET A 306 28.29 30.32 3.21
N GLU A 307 29.55 29.86 3.24
CA GLU A 307 30.63 30.45 2.47
C GLU A 307 30.44 30.18 0.97
N THR A 308 30.68 31.22 0.19
CA THR A 308 30.61 31.26 -1.27
C THR A 308 31.98 30.92 -1.83
N SER A 309 32.13 29.76 -2.46
CA SER A 309 33.32 29.44 -3.25
C SER A 309 33.06 29.82 -4.71
N SER A 310 33.60 30.97 -5.09
CA SER A 310 33.90 31.35 -6.46
C SER A 310 35.16 30.64 -6.93
N GLU A 311 35.17 30.01 -8.09
CA GLU A 311 36.41 29.79 -8.85
C GLU A 311 36.15 29.81 -10.36
N PRO A 312 37.06 30.42 -11.16
CA PRO A 312 36.88 30.61 -12.60
C PRO A 312 37.72 29.64 -13.45
N ALA A 313 37.28 29.41 -14.69
CA ALA A 313 38.09 29.29 -15.89
C ALA A 313 37.22 29.52 -17.13
#